data_AF-A0A922SS21-F1
#
_entry.id   AF-A0A922SS21-F1
#
_cell.length_a   1.000
_cell.length_b   1.000
_cell.length_c   1.000
_cell.angle_alpha   90.00
_cell.angle_beta   90.00
_cell.angle_gamma   90.00
#
_symmetry.space_group_name_H-M   'P 1'
#
loop_
_entity.id
_entity.type
_entity.pdbx_description
1 polymer ?
#
loop_
_entity_poly.entity_id
_entity_poly.type
_entity_poly.pdbx_seq_one_letter_code
_entity_poly.pdbx_strand_id
1 'polypeptide(L)'
;MPPGSQLTDRPSRNADLTDSPVITLPERTPSQEYALRRQSRTVAYRKQRGDFFDGKLLAPPCAVTPTHQAASDSQNTGSNPLRSPSRYLKALWKFEPEREAIAKLMYNYSASKVTPYSGAASRIEIPIGDILQPMIKLAHPKKERYVYASAGPTKDNCCSVCGYQFTGKSRPDCMNEHLLSCARKQHIQGARQHMIRQFDFINRCAWHDCNNSFRNKSCGTNSLHMTRHLKDMQAHQCLWNACYQTFGSYEELAYHVSDKHRVPNEWTILTKMHYCFEHDGWCRSNQQWEQHIRLQHLPELTNFCGLIRLGSVVVVAAHCLLCLGDTDAPLQVRFAQFDSAFNLHKHMKKHLAQLPPLSECPHPHCQSSLDSEAEFWSHAEDVHGMPPFGPRRATGKRKMPEDLDDMEDSTSDMNSGLQDCDNELQG
;
A
#
# COMPACT_ATOMS: atom_id res chain seq x y z
N MET A 1 -39.91 -3.16 -25.19
CA MET A 1 -39.36 -3.40 -23.83
C MET A 1 -39.53 -4.86 -23.48
N PRO A 2 -38.56 -5.49 -22.79
CA PRO A 2 -38.70 -6.85 -22.27
C PRO A 2 -39.60 -6.90 -21.01
N PRO A 3 -40.11 -8.08 -20.63
CA PRO A 3 -41.24 -8.25 -19.71
C PRO A 3 -40.83 -8.14 -18.25
N GLY A 4 -41.71 -7.55 -17.42
CA GLY A 4 -41.55 -7.48 -15.95
C GLY A 4 -41.92 -6.14 -15.31
N SER A 5 -42.35 -5.15 -16.08
CA SER A 5 -42.85 -3.89 -15.55
C SER A 5 -44.33 -4.04 -15.17
N GLN A 6 -44.63 -4.16 -13.88
CA GLN A 6 -45.98 -3.95 -13.35
C GLN A 6 -45.95 -2.71 -12.47
N LEU A 7 -46.26 -1.57 -13.09
CA LEU A 7 -46.86 -0.43 -12.43
C LEU A 7 -48.34 -0.77 -12.26
N THR A 8 -48.79 -0.97 -11.02
CA THR A 8 -50.23 -0.99 -10.71
C THR A 8 -50.59 0.29 -9.97
N ASP A 9 -51.41 1.09 -10.65
CA ASP A 9 -52.17 2.19 -10.09
C ASP A 9 -53.38 1.68 -9.30
N ARG A 10 -53.63 2.36 -8.16
CA ARG A 10 -54.91 2.72 -7.52
C ARG A 10 -55.70 1.65 -6.72
N PRO A 11 -56.56 2.04 -5.74
CA PRO A 11 -57.26 3.34 -5.62
C PRO A 11 -57.24 4.04 -4.25
N SER A 12 -57.54 5.35 -4.32
CA SER A 12 -57.94 6.22 -3.21
C SER A 12 -59.17 5.68 -2.47
N ARG A 13 -59.13 5.75 -1.14
CA ARG A 13 -60.29 5.83 -0.26
C ARG A 13 -60.10 7.02 0.68
N ASN A 14 -61.14 7.84 0.79
CA ASN A 14 -61.22 9.03 1.64
C ASN A 14 -61.61 8.69 3.09
N ALA A 15 -61.38 9.68 3.97
CA ALA A 15 -61.73 9.81 5.40
C ALA A 15 -60.84 8.99 6.38
N ASP A 16 -60.34 9.50 7.51
CA ASP A 16 -60.72 10.66 8.32
C ASP A 16 -59.49 11.21 9.10
N LEU A 17 -59.55 12.49 9.47
CA LEU A 17 -58.61 13.15 10.38
C LEU A 17 -58.86 12.68 11.83
N THR A 18 -57.86 12.06 12.48
CA THR A 18 -57.41 12.37 13.86
C THR A 18 -56.23 11.49 14.25
N ASP A 19 -55.34 12.06 15.06
CA ASP A 19 -54.13 11.50 15.69
C ASP A 19 -52.90 11.26 14.81
N SER A 20 -51.94 12.18 14.97
CA SER A 20 -50.55 12.05 14.54
C SER A 20 -49.81 11.00 15.38
N PRO A 21 -49.36 9.87 14.82
CA PRO A 21 -48.26 9.14 15.41
C PRO A 21 -46.97 9.75 14.90
N VAL A 22 -46.08 10.12 15.82
CA VAL A 22 -44.67 10.37 15.52
C VAL A 22 -44.13 9.13 14.81
N ILE A 23 -43.93 9.20 13.49
CA ILE A 23 -43.28 8.16 12.71
C ILE A 23 -41.79 8.24 13.07
N THR A 24 -41.39 7.48 14.08
CA THR A 24 -39.99 7.12 14.27
C THR A 24 -39.57 6.29 13.06
N LEU A 25 -38.82 6.92 12.14
CA LEU A 25 -38.11 6.22 11.08
C LEU A 25 -37.31 5.08 11.71
N PRO A 26 -37.46 3.81 11.27
CA PRO A 26 -36.65 2.73 11.80
C PRO A 26 -35.18 3.08 11.58
N GLU A 27 -34.40 3.10 12.66
CA GLU A 27 -32.95 3.26 12.57
C GLU A 27 -32.40 2.25 11.57
N ARG A 28 -31.82 2.76 10.49
CA ARG A 28 -31.25 1.92 9.44
C ARG A 28 -30.05 1.20 10.03
N THR A 29 -29.94 -0.09 9.74
CA THR A 29 -28.75 -0.84 10.13
C THR A 29 -27.52 -0.29 9.39
N PRO A 30 -26.31 -0.34 9.98
CA PRO A 30 -25.07 0.10 9.31
C PRO A 30 -24.85 -0.54 7.93
N SER A 31 -25.34 -1.78 7.74
CA SER A 31 -25.30 -2.48 6.45
C SER A 31 -26.22 -1.85 5.39
N GLN A 32 -27.43 -1.45 5.79
CA GLN A 32 -28.38 -0.75 4.91
C GLN A 32 -27.87 0.64 4.55
N GLU A 33 -27.27 1.35 5.51
CA GLU A 33 -26.68 2.66 5.27
C GLU A 33 -25.49 2.57 4.29
N TYR A 34 -24.61 1.59 4.48
CA TYR A 34 -23.52 1.30 3.53
C TYR A 34 -24.04 0.94 2.13
N ALA A 35 -25.10 0.13 2.03
CA ALA A 35 -25.70 -0.22 0.74
C ALA A 35 -26.26 1.01 0.01
N LEU A 36 -26.94 1.90 0.73
CA LEU A 36 -27.45 3.16 0.21
C LEU A 36 -26.32 4.08 -0.26
N ARG A 37 -25.22 4.20 0.51
CA ARG A 37 -24.03 4.97 0.11
C ARG A 37 -23.35 4.38 -1.13
N ARG A 38 -23.30 3.05 -1.27
CA ARG A 38 -22.80 2.41 -2.50
C ARG A 38 -23.70 2.70 -3.71
N GLN A 39 -25.01 2.71 -3.50
CA GLN A 39 -25.98 3.03 -4.55
C GLN A 39 -25.88 4.51 -4.97
N SER A 40 -25.77 5.44 -4.02
CA SER A 40 -25.59 6.86 -4.30
C SER A 40 -24.29 7.13 -5.07
N ARG A 41 -23.17 6.48 -4.69
CA ARG A 41 -21.90 6.54 -5.45
C ARG A 41 -22.06 6.05 -6.89
N THR A 42 -22.79 4.96 -7.09
CA THR A 42 -23.04 4.43 -8.44
C THR A 42 -23.85 5.40 -9.29
N VAL A 43 -24.85 6.06 -8.70
CA VAL A 43 -25.68 7.08 -9.37
C VAL A 43 -24.86 8.35 -9.66
N ALA A 44 -24.09 8.84 -8.69
CA ALA A 44 -23.23 10.01 -8.85
C ALA A 44 -22.17 9.79 -9.94
N TYR A 45 -21.52 8.62 -9.95
CA TYR A 45 -20.55 8.25 -11.00
C TYR A 45 -21.21 8.18 -12.39
N ARG A 46 -22.41 7.60 -12.50
CA ARG A 46 -23.16 7.58 -13.77
C ARG A 46 -23.52 8.99 -14.23
N LYS A 47 -23.96 9.86 -13.33
CA LYS A 47 -24.27 11.26 -13.63
C LYS A 47 -23.04 12.01 -14.11
N GLN A 48 -21.92 11.94 -13.36
CA GLN A 48 -20.66 12.58 -13.75
C GLN A 48 -20.14 12.09 -15.11
N ARG A 49 -20.28 10.79 -15.39
CA ARG A 49 -19.96 10.26 -16.73
C ARG A 49 -20.90 10.81 -17.81
N GLY A 50 -22.20 10.84 -17.56
CA GLY A 50 -23.18 11.42 -18.48
C GLY A 50 -22.86 12.87 -18.79
N ASP A 51 -22.67 13.69 -17.75
CA ASP A 51 -22.33 15.11 -17.87
C ASP A 51 -21.01 15.32 -18.65
N PHE A 52 -20.01 14.45 -18.44
CA PHE A 52 -18.76 14.47 -19.20
C PHE A 52 -18.95 14.18 -20.70
N PHE A 53 -19.73 13.16 -21.06
CA PHE A 53 -19.99 12.82 -22.47
C PHE A 53 -20.94 13.80 -23.16
N ASP A 54 -21.83 14.44 -22.40
CA ASP A 54 -22.73 15.48 -22.89
C ASP A 54 -22.05 16.85 -23.03
N GLY A 55 -20.74 16.94 -22.76
CA GLY A 55 -19.96 18.17 -22.88
C GLY A 55 -20.37 19.26 -21.88
N LYS A 56 -21.12 18.91 -20.83
CA LYS A 56 -21.41 19.83 -19.74
C LYS A 56 -20.11 20.01 -18.96
N LEU A 57 -19.59 21.24 -18.97
CA LEU A 57 -18.45 21.62 -18.13
C LEU A 57 -18.79 21.24 -16.69
N LEU A 58 -18.17 20.16 -16.20
CA LEU A 58 -18.15 19.86 -14.79
C LEU A 58 -17.50 21.08 -14.13
N ALA A 59 -18.23 21.75 -13.23
CA ALA A 59 -17.56 22.56 -12.23
C ALA A 59 -16.44 21.69 -11.63
N PRO A 60 -15.21 22.19 -11.53
CA PRO A 60 -14.08 21.36 -11.10
C PRO A 60 -14.49 20.65 -9.81
N PRO A 61 -14.40 19.31 -9.73
CA PRO A 61 -14.51 18.66 -8.43
C PRO A 61 -13.33 19.21 -7.63
N CYS A 62 -13.61 20.09 -6.66
CA CYS A 62 -12.64 20.81 -5.81
C CYS A 62 -11.20 20.62 -6.29
N ALA A 63 -10.82 21.36 -7.34
CA ALA A 63 -9.42 21.49 -7.70
C ALA A 63 -8.78 22.23 -6.54
N VAL A 64 -8.32 21.48 -5.53
CA VAL A 64 -7.30 21.95 -4.60
C VAL A 64 -6.09 22.16 -5.48
N THR A 65 -5.91 23.41 -5.90
CA THR A 65 -4.62 23.92 -6.36
C THR A 65 -3.57 23.40 -5.38
N PRO A 66 -2.50 22.72 -5.84
CA PRO A 66 -1.34 22.54 -5.00
C PRO A 66 -0.80 23.95 -4.73
N THR A 67 -1.03 24.45 -3.52
CA THR A 67 -0.44 25.71 -3.07
C THR A 67 1.07 25.47 -2.94
N HIS A 68 1.78 25.59 -4.04
CA HIS A 68 3.22 25.84 -4.02
C HIS A 68 3.42 27.24 -3.43
N GLN A 69 3.66 27.30 -2.13
CA GLN A 69 4.46 28.39 -1.58
C GLN A 69 5.91 28.14 -2.00
N ALA A 70 6.25 28.62 -3.19
CA ALA A 70 7.61 29.01 -3.52
C ALA A 70 7.53 30.48 -3.95
N ALA A 71 8.03 31.36 -3.09
CA ALA A 71 8.16 32.76 -3.39
C ALA A 71 9.19 32.96 -4.52
N SER A 72 8.90 33.97 -5.35
CA SER A 72 9.80 34.74 -6.21
C SER A 72 10.09 34.23 -7.63
N ASP A 73 9.48 34.96 -8.56
CA ASP A 73 10.03 35.44 -9.83
C ASP A 73 10.52 34.42 -10.87
N SER A 74 9.62 34.07 -11.81
CA SER A 74 9.83 34.39 -13.22
C SER A 74 8.63 33.97 -14.05
N GLN A 75 8.30 34.79 -15.04
CA GLN A 75 7.32 34.51 -16.08
C GLN A 75 7.54 33.11 -16.65
N ASN A 76 6.55 32.23 -16.58
CA ASN A 76 6.53 31.08 -17.45
C ASN A 76 5.13 30.78 -17.97
N THR A 77 5.08 30.76 -19.29
CA THR A 77 3.96 30.53 -20.20
C THR A 77 3.10 29.34 -19.77
N GLY A 78 1.78 29.50 -19.88
CA GLY A 78 0.81 28.45 -19.59
C GLY A 78 0.98 27.21 -20.48
N SER A 79 1.76 26.24 -20.01
CA SER A 79 1.69 24.87 -20.46
C SER A 79 0.64 24.16 -19.62
N ASN A 80 -0.49 23.77 -20.23
CA ASN A 80 -1.39 22.79 -19.61
C ASN A 80 -0.55 21.59 -19.16
N PRO A 81 -0.65 21.13 -17.89
CA PRO A 81 0.15 20.02 -17.42
C PRO A 81 -0.13 18.81 -18.31
N LEU A 82 0.93 18.28 -18.92
CA LEU A 82 0.88 17.03 -19.68
C LEU A 82 0.19 15.98 -18.80
N ARG A 83 -0.96 15.50 -19.26
CA ARG A 83 -1.73 14.48 -18.54
C ARG A 83 -0.84 13.25 -18.39
N SER A 84 -0.51 12.86 -17.18
CA SER A 84 0.24 11.64 -16.89
C SER A 84 -0.67 10.60 -16.22
N PRO A 85 -0.41 9.30 -16.42
CA PRO A 85 -1.12 8.26 -15.70
C PRO A 85 -0.87 8.38 -14.20
N SER A 86 -1.90 8.15 -13.39
CA SER A 86 -1.76 8.13 -11.93
C SER A 86 -0.82 7.03 -11.48
N ARG A 87 -0.14 7.24 -10.35
CA ARG A 87 0.78 6.26 -9.76
C ARG A 87 0.15 4.88 -9.53
N TYR A 88 -1.13 4.86 -9.13
CA TYR A 88 -1.88 3.63 -8.90
C TYR A 88 -2.16 2.86 -10.20
N LEU A 89 -2.40 3.58 -11.30
CA LEU A 89 -2.51 2.97 -12.62
C LEU A 89 -1.17 2.41 -13.06
N LYS A 90 -0.06 3.15 -12.86
CA LYS A 90 1.30 2.65 -13.12
C LYS A 90 1.60 1.38 -12.32
N ALA A 91 1.20 1.34 -11.05
CA ALA A 91 1.41 0.18 -10.17
C ALA A 91 0.67 -1.10 -10.65
N LEU A 92 -0.47 -0.94 -11.33
CA LEU A 92 -1.23 -2.06 -11.90
C LEU A 92 -0.58 -2.67 -13.14
N TRP A 93 0.20 -1.90 -13.89
CA TRP A 93 0.73 -2.31 -15.20
C TRP A 93 1.60 -3.56 -15.16
N LYS A 94 2.35 -3.78 -14.07
CA LYS A 94 3.14 -5.00 -13.89
C LYS A 94 2.32 -6.29 -13.85
N PHE A 95 1.02 -6.20 -13.60
CA PHE A 95 0.09 -7.32 -13.61
C PHE A 95 -0.86 -7.31 -14.81
N GLU A 96 -1.07 -6.16 -15.44
CA GLU A 96 -2.00 -5.99 -16.56
C GLU A 96 -1.30 -5.30 -17.76
N PRO A 97 -0.41 -6.00 -18.47
CA PRO A 97 0.39 -5.42 -19.56
C PRO A 97 -0.49 -4.93 -20.73
N GLU A 98 -1.65 -5.54 -20.96
CA GLU A 98 -2.61 -5.04 -21.94
C GLU A 98 -3.18 -3.67 -21.55
N ARG A 99 -3.44 -3.43 -20.25
CA ARG A 99 -3.88 -2.12 -19.78
C ARG A 99 -2.76 -1.10 -19.92
N GLU A 100 -1.53 -1.49 -19.65
CA GLU A 100 -0.35 -0.64 -19.87
C GLU A 100 -0.24 -0.21 -21.34
N ALA A 101 -0.39 -1.14 -22.29
CA ALA A 101 -0.33 -0.84 -23.71
C ALA A 101 -1.38 0.21 -24.12
N ILE A 102 -2.64 0.05 -23.67
CA ILE A 102 -3.71 1.03 -23.94
C ILE A 102 -3.40 2.37 -23.29
N ALA A 103 -2.98 2.38 -22.02
CA ALA A 103 -2.69 3.62 -21.32
C ALA A 103 -1.52 4.37 -21.98
N LYS A 104 -0.46 3.68 -22.40
CA LYS A 104 0.65 4.27 -23.14
C LYS A 104 0.18 4.92 -24.44
N LEU A 105 -0.74 4.29 -25.18
CA LEU A 105 -1.35 4.92 -26.36
C LEU A 105 -2.10 6.21 -25.98
N MET A 106 -2.88 6.20 -24.90
CA MET A 106 -3.64 7.37 -24.46
C MET A 106 -2.75 8.53 -23.99
N TYR A 107 -1.64 8.24 -23.28
CA TYR A 107 -0.81 9.26 -22.64
C TYR A 107 0.40 9.69 -23.49
N ASN A 108 1.01 8.81 -24.30
CA ASN A 108 2.17 9.15 -25.14
C ASN A 108 1.78 9.91 -26.42
N TYR A 109 0.57 9.67 -26.96
CA TYR A 109 0.11 10.45 -28.12
C TYR A 109 -0.08 11.93 -27.78
N SER A 110 -0.45 12.23 -26.53
CA SER A 110 -0.56 13.60 -26.01
C SER A 110 0.78 14.34 -25.93
N ALA A 111 1.90 13.62 -25.81
CA ALA A 111 3.23 14.23 -25.73
C ALA A 111 3.87 14.52 -27.10
N SER A 112 3.45 13.78 -28.14
CA SER A 112 4.15 13.78 -29.44
C SER A 112 3.58 14.76 -30.47
N LYS A 113 2.48 15.46 -30.17
CA LYS A 113 1.80 16.41 -31.10
C LYS A 113 1.42 17.75 -30.47
N VAL A 114 2.21 18.26 -29.51
CA VAL A 114 2.07 19.66 -29.09
C VAL A 114 2.97 20.53 -29.98
N THR A 115 2.46 20.94 -31.14
CA THR A 115 3.00 22.11 -31.85
C THR A 115 2.41 23.37 -31.20
N PRO A 116 3.19 24.45 -30.98
CA PRO A 116 2.75 25.59 -30.15
C PRO A 116 1.67 26.48 -30.77
N TYR A 117 1.19 26.16 -31.98
CA TYR A 117 0.29 27.00 -32.76
C TYR A 117 -0.90 26.19 -33.27
N SER A 118 -1.89 25.96 -32.41
CA SER A 118 -3.25 25.64 -32.81
C SER A 118 -4.15 25.76 -31.58
N GLY A 119 -4.94 26.84 -31.51
CA GLY A 119 -5.95 27.08 -30.48
C GLY A 119 -7.16 26.12 -30.52
N ALA A 120 -7.05 24.98 -31.21
CA ALA A 120 -8.02 23.91 -31.16
C ALA A 120 -7.34 22.71 -30.47
N ALA A 121 -7.95 22.19 -29.41
CA ALA A 121 -7.56 20.93 -28.78
C ALA A 121 -7.46 19.86 -29.87
N SER A 122 -6.23 19.57 -30.30
CA SER A 122 -5.95 18.59 -31.34
C SER A 122 -6.49 17.26 -30.84
N ARG A 123 -7.59 16.79 -31.43
CA ARG A 123 -8.17 15.49 -31.12
C ARG A 123 -7.10 14.45 -31.37
N ILE A 124 -6.69 13.78 -30.29
CA ILE A 124 -5.80 12.64 -30.37
C ILE A 124 -6.60 11.51 -31.03
N GLU A 125 -6.34 11.26 -32.30
CA GLU A 125 -6.90 10.12 -33.01
C GLU A 125 -6.01 8.90 -32.74
N ILE A 126 -6.49 8.02 -31.86
CA ILE A 126 -5.85 6.71 -31.66
C ILE A 126 -6.54 5.73 -32.61
N PRO A 127 -5.81 5.12 -33.56
CA PRO A 127 -6.39 4.14 -34.46
C PRO A 127 -7.05 3.00 -33.68
N ILE A 128 -8.29 2.66 -34.03
CA ILE A 128 -9.02 1.59 -33.32
C ILE A 128 -8.26 0.27 -33.39
N GLY A 129 -7.54 0.00 -34.50
CA GLY A 129 -6.71 -1.20 -34.66
C GLY A 129 -5.63 -1.35 -33.59
N ASP A 130 -5.04 -0.25 -33.13
CA ASP A 130 -3.97 -0.24 -32.13
C ASP A 130 -4.49 -0.56 -30.72
N ILE A 131 -5.76 -0.23 -30.45
CA ILE A 131 -6.42 -0.47 -29.16
C ILE A 131 -7.18 -1.80 -29.13
N LEU A 132 -7.70 -2.25 -30.29
CA LEU A 132 -8.66 -3.35 -30.37
C LEU A 132 -8.11 -4.65 -29.78
N GLN A 133 -6.87 -5.03 -30.14
CA GLN A 133 -6.26 -6.28 -29.66
C GLN A 133 -6.05 -6.28 -28.14
N PRO A 134 -5.42 -5.25 -27.52
CA PRO A 134 -5.39 -5.13 -26.06
C PRO A 134 -6.77 -5.15 -25.40
N MET A 135 -7.77 -4.47 -25.97
CA MET A 135 -9.13 -4.47 -25.43
C MET A 135 -9.80 -5.84 -25.47
N ILE A 136 -9.63 -6.60 -26.57
CA ILE A 136 -10.15 -7.97 -26.69
C ILE A 136 -9.56 -8.87 -25.61
N LYS A 137 -8.24 -8.77 -25.38
CA LYS A 137 -7.55 -9.52 -24.33
C LYS A 137 -8.03 -9.14 -22.93
N LEU A 138 -8.20 -7.84 -22.65
CA LEU A 138 -8.76 -7.38 -21.37
C LEU A 138 -10.22 -7.80 -21.16
N ALA A 139 -11.01 -7.89 -22.22
CA ALA A 139 -12.41 -8.35 -22.16
C ALA A 139 -12.50 -9.86 -21.86
N HIS A 140 -11.45 -10.62 -22.15
CA HIS A 140 -11.35 -12.05 -21.87
C HIS A 140 -10.16 -12.33 -20.95
N PRO A 141 -10.20 -11.84 -19.68
CA PRO A 141 -9.08 -12.00 -18.78
C PRO A 141 -8.85 -13.49 -18.53
N LYS A 142 -7.63 -13.96 -18.81
CA LYS A 142 -7.21 -15.29 -18.36
C LYS A 142 -7.30 -15.30 -16.84
N LYS A 143 -7.81 -16.39 -16.27
CA LYS A 143 -7.76 -16.61 -14.81
C LYS A 143 -6.32 -16.91 -14.41
N GLU A 144 -5.50 -15.86 -14.37
CA GLU A 144 -4.12 -15.96 -13.95
C GLU A 144 -3.99 -15.69 -12.45
N ARG A 145 -3.11 -16.46 -11.81
CA ARG A 145 -2.78 -16.27 -10.42
C ARG A 145 -1.71 -15.20 -10.34
N TYR A 146 -2.08 -14.03 -9.82
CA TYR A 146 -1.11 -12.97 -9.59
C TYR A 146 -0.14 -13.33 -8.45
N VAL A 147 1.15 -13.09 -8.70
CA VAL A 147 2.25 -13.31 -7.77
C VAL A 147 3.22 -12.13 -7.90
N TYR A 148 3.90 -11.77 -6.81
CA TYR A 148 4.93 -10.74 -6.86
C TYR A 148 6.15 -11.25 -7.63
N ALA A 149 6.73 -10.42 -8.51
CA ALA A 149 7.86 -10.85 -9.33
C ALA A 149 9.06 -11.29 -8.46
N SER A 150 9.25 -10.61 -7.33
CA SER A 150 10.33 -10.89 -6.39
C SER A 150 10.02 -11.99 -5.36
N ALA A 151 8.80 -12.56 -5.36
CA ALA A 151 8.38 -13.55 -4.37
C ALA A 151 7.25 -14.47 -4.91
N GLY A 152 7.50 -15.12 -6.05
CA GLY A 152 6.61 -16.14 -6.61
C GLY A 152 6.90 -17.56 -6.09
N PRO A 153 5.91 -18.48 -6.12
CA PRO A 153 6.16 -19.89 -5.85
C PRO A 153 6.99 -20.53 -6.96
N THR A 154 7.64 -21.65 -6.66
CA THR A 154 8.30 -22.48 -7.67
C THR A 154 7.29 -23.14 -8.60
N LYS A 155 7.76 -23.77 -9.69
CA LYS A 155 6.91 -24.55 -10.62
C LYS A 155 6.12 -25.66 -9.90
N ASP A 156 6.69 -26.22 -8.84
CA ASP A 156 6.06 -27.25 -8.01
C ASP A 156 5.13 -26.69 -6.93
N ASN A 157 4.81 -25.39 -7.00
CA ASN A 157 3.95 -24.69 -6.04
C ASN A 157 4.50 -24.72 -4.61
N CYS A 158 5.81 -24.54 -4.46
CA CYS A 158 6.50 -24.42 -3.17
C CYS A 158 7.06 -23.02 -2.94
N CYS A 159 7.31 -22.67 -1.68
CA CYS A 159 8.14 -21.53 -1.35
C CYS A 159 9.60 -21.82 -1.70
N SER A 160 10.23 -20.99 -2.54
CA SER A 160 11.64 -21.15 -2.96
C SER A 160 12.65 -20.97 -1.83
N VAL A 161 12.23 -20.37 -0.71
CA VAL A 161 13.09 -20.06 0.43
C VAL A 161 13.08 -21.18 1.48
N CYS A 162 11.90 -21.59 1.92
CA CYS A 162 11.75 -22.56 3.02
C CYS A 162 11.26 -23.94 2.57
N GLY A 163 10.95 -24.12 1.29
CA GLY A 163 10.45 -25.39 0.74
C GLY A 163 8.99 -25.70 1.09
N TYR A 164 8.27 -24.81 1.77
CA TYR A 164 6.87 -25.05 2.16
C TYR A 164 6.00 -25.30 0.92
N GLN A 165 5.33 -26.46 0.88
CA GLN A 165 4.44 -26.87 -0.21
C GLN A 165 3.06 -26.22 -0.05
N PHE A 166 2.62 -25.49 -1.06
CA PHE A 166 1.25 -25.00 -1.11
C PHE A 166 0.34 -26.07 -1.70
N THR A 167 -0.79 -26.31 -1.05
CA THR A 167 -1.82 -27.25 -1.53
C THR A 167 -2.82 -26.51 -2.42
N GLY A 168 -3.60 -27.24 -3.23
CA GLY A 168 -4.69 -26.64 -4.00
C GLY A 168 -5.77 -25.95 -3.15
N LYS A 169 -5.82 -26.24 -1.83
CA LYS A 169 -6.72 -25.60 -0.87
C LYS A 169 -6.12 -24.33 -0.23
N SER A 170 -4.83 -24.07 -0.42
CA SER A 170 -4.15 -22.93 0.17
C SER A 170 -4.72 -21.62 -0.38
N ARG A 171 -5.17 -20.76 0.53
CA ARG A 171 -5.65 -19.42 0.19
C ARG A 171 -4.56 -18.60 -0.51
N PRO A 172 -4.79 -18.08 -1.72
CA PRO A 172 -3.75 -17.38 -2.47
C PRO A 172 -3.17 -16.13 -1.78
N ASP A 173 -3.97 -15.43 -0.97
CA ASP A 173 -3.51 -14.28 -0.17
C ASP A 173 -2.52 -14.69 0.91
N CYS A 174 -2.82 -15.76 1.65
CA CYS A 174 -1.90 -16.32 2.65
C CYS A 174 -0.61 -16.84 2.01
N MET A 175 -0.69 -17.42 0.81
CA MET A 175 0.49 -17.84 0.06
C MET A 175 1.39 -16.64 -0.28
N ASN A 176 0.83 -15.59 -0.88
CA ASN A 176 1.59 -14.42 -1.29
C ASN A 176 2.20 -13.67 -0.09
N GLU A 177 1.48 -13.60 1.04
CA GLU A 177 2.00 -13.08 2.31
C GLU A 177 3.19 -13.92 2.82
N HIS A 178 3.05 -15.26 2.81
CA HIS A 178 4.14 -16.17 3.19
C HIS A 178 5.37 -15.96 2.29
N LEU A 179 5.19 -15.93 0.97
CA LEU A 179 6.28 -15.79 0.01
C LEU A 179 7.05 -14.48 0.21
N LEU A 180 6.35 -13.34 0.36
CA LEU A 180 7.00 -12.06 0.67
C LEU A 180 7.72 -12.08 2.01
N SER A 181 7.10 -12.65 3.06
CA SER A 181 7.70 -12.74 4.38
C SER A 181 8.96 -13.61 4.39
N CYS A 182 8.93 -14.75 3.70
CA CYS A 182 10.07 -15.63 3.52
C CYS A 182 11.18 -14.98 2.69
N ALA A 183 10.86 -14.35 1.55
CA ALA A 183 11.83 -13.61 0.75
C ALA A 183 12.50 -12.50 1.59
N ARG A 184 11.72 -11.75 2.37
CA ARG A 184 12.24 -10.73 3.30
C ARG A 184 13.25 -11.33 4.28
N LYS A 185 12.88 -12.44 4.93
CA LYS A 185 13.76 -13.14 5.89
C LYS A 185 15.04 -13.61 5.22
N GLN A 186 14.95 -14.19 4.03
CA GLN A 186 16.10 -14.64 3.26
C GLN A 186 17.04 -13.48 2.92
N HIS A 187 16.51 -12.35 2.44
CA HIS A 187 17.32 -11.18 2.13
C HIS A 187 18.03 -10.63 3.38
N ILE A 188 17.33 -10.52 4.51
CA ILE A 188 17.93 -10.09 5.78
C ILE A 188 19.01 -11.08 6.24
N GLN A 189 18.74 -12.39 6.15
CA GLN A 189 19.69 -13.42 6.55
C GLN A 189 20.94 -13.43 5.65
N GLY A 190 20.77 -13.35 4.34
CA GLY A 190 21.87 -13.27 3.38
C GLY A 190 22.74 -12.03 3.60
N ALA A 191 22.11 -10.87 3.86
CA ALA A 191 22.83 -9.67 4.24
C ALA A 191 23.60 -9.85 5.55
N ARG A 192 22.97 -10.42 6.59
CA ARG A 192 23.65 -10.72 7.87
C ARG A 192 24.83 -11.66 7.68
N GLN A 193 24.69 -12.72 6.89
CA GLN A 193 25.77 -13.66 6.62
C GLN A 193 26.92 -12.99 5.86
N HIS A 194 26.64 -12.17 4.86
CA HIS A 194 27.65 -11.39 4.15
C HIS A 194 28.45 -10.51 5.12
N MET A 195 27.78 -9.86 6.06
CA MET A 195 28.42 -9.00 7.07
C MET A 195 29.18 -9.78 8.15
N ILE A 196 28.65 -10.91 8.63
CA ILE A 196 29.38 -11.78 9.58
C ILE A 196 30.73 -12.16 8.98
N ARG A 197 30.74 -12.58 7.72
CA ARG A 197 31.99 -12.89 7.01
C ARG A 197 32.97 -11.71 6.98
N GLN A 198 32.50 -10.47 6.96
CA GLN A 198 33.38 -9.30 7.01
C GLN A 198 34.03 -9.11 8.38
N PHE A 199 33.27 -9.32 9.47
CA PHE A 199 33.84 -9.27 10.83
C PHE A 199 34.70 -10.49 11.18
N ASP A 200 34.52 -11.64 10.52
CA ASP A 200 35.40 -12.81 10.71
C ASP A 200 36.87 -12.51 10.34
N PHE A 201 37.10 -11.56 9.42
CA PHE A 201 38.45 -11.13 9.03
C PHE A 201 38.98 -9.94 9.82
N ILE A 202 38.14 -9.28 10.63
CA ILE A 202 38.50 -8.07 11.36
C ILE A 202 38.30 -8.33 12.85
N ASN A 203 39.37 -8.71 13.54
CA ASN A 203 39.30 -9.11 14.94
C ASN A 203 39.34 -7.93 15.93
N ARG A 204 39.81 -6.76 15.50
CA ARG A 204 39.94 -5.55 16.33
C ARG A 204 39.53 -4.31 15.54
N CYS A 205 38.99 -3.34 16.25
CA CYS A 205 38.77 -2.01 15.72
C CYS A 205 40.12 -1.36 15.43
N ALA A 206 40.29 -0.85 14.21
CA ALA A 206 41.47 -0.12 13.80
C ALA A 206 41.18 1.38 13.63
N TRP A 207 40.09 1.85 14.23
CA TRP A 207 39.85 3.27 14.40
C TRP A 207 40.91 3.84 15.33
N HIS A 208 41.44 5.03 15.03
CA HIS A 208 42.47 5.69 15.82
C HIS A 208 42.14 5.68 17.33
N ASP A 209 43.12 5.29 18.15
CA ASP A 209 43.02 5.11 19.60
C ASP A 209 41.90 4.17 20.12
N CYS A 210 41.37 3.30 19.27
CA CYS A 210 40.37 2.32 19.68
C CYS A 210 40.98 0.94 19.94
N ASN A 211 40.79 0.42 21.15
CA ASN A 211 41.24 -0.92 21.54
C ASN A 211 40.11 -1.97 21.55
N ASN A 212 38.97 -1.67 20.94
CA ASN A 212 37.83 -2.57 20.99
C ASN A 212 38.07 -3.84 20.15
N SER A 213 37.79 -5.00 20.73
CA SER A 213 37.81 -6.29 20.03
C SER A 213 36.43 -6.61 19.45
N PHE A 214 36.41 -7.13 18.22
CA PHE A 214 35.20 -7.63 17.55
C PHE A 214 34.97 -9.12 17.75
N ARG A 215 35.96 -9.83 18.28
CA ARG A 215 35.93 -11.28 18.49
C ARG A 215 34.80 -11.66 19.46
N ASN A 216 34.08 -12.74 19.14
CA ASN A 216 32.98 -13.29 19.94
C ASN A 216 31.81 -12.33 20.21
N LYS A 217 31.65 -11.30 19.38
CA LYS A 217 30.54 -10.34 19.47
C LYS A 217 29.61 -10.47 18.28
N SER A 218 28.34 -10.15 18.49
CA SER A 218 27.36 -10.15 17.40
C SER A 218 27.69 -9.06 16.38
N CYS A 219 27.34 -9.30 15.11
CA CYS A 219 27.46 -8.29 14.04
C CYS A 219 26.72 -6.98 14.40
N GLY A 220 25.58 -7.06 15.10
CA GLY A 220 24.85 -5.88 15.58
C GLY A 220 25.64 -5.07 16.61
N THR A 221 26.32 -5.75 17.54
CA THR A 221 27.17 -5.08 18.53
C THR A 221 28.39 -4.42 17.88
N ASN A 222 29.06 -5.12 16.96
CA ASN A 222 30.28 -4.61 16.31
C ASN A 222 30.01 -3.42 15.40
N SER A 223 28.93 -3.48 14.64
CA SER A 223 28.50 -2.38 13.79
C SER A 223 28.00 -1.17 14.57
N LEU A 224 27.26 -1.34 15.66
CA LEU A 224 26.86 -0.23 16.54
C LEU A 224 28.08 0.47 17.13
N HIS A 225 29.11 -0.29 17.49
CA HIS A 225 30.39 0.29 17.89
C HIS A 225 31.02 1.12 16.76
N MET A 226 31.02 0.62 15.52
CA MET A 226 31.53 1.38 14.38
C MET A 226 30.73 2.66 14.16
N THR A 227 29.41 2.57 14.19
CA THR A 227 28.49 3.71 14.07
C THR A 227 28.80 4.82 15.07
N ARG A 228 29.20 4.46 16.30
CA ARG A 228 29.58 5.44 17.32
C ARG A 228 30.78 6.28 16.87
N HIS A 229 31.85 5.65 16.39
CA HIS A 229 33.00 6.36 15.84
C HIS A 229 32.61 7.30 14.69
N LEU A 230 31.75 6.83 13.79
CA LEU A 230 31.28 7.64 12.66
C LEU A 230 30.47 8.87 13.13
N LYS A 231 29.66 8.73 14.18
CA LYS A 231 28.80 9.80 14.72
C LYS A 231 29.58 10.83 15.53
N ASP A 232 30.57 10.37 16.29
CA ASP A 232 31.42 11.24 17.12
C ASP A 232 32.37 12.09 16.27
N MET A 233 32.61 11.69 15.01
CA MET A 233 33.54 12.36 14.10
C MET A 233 32.87 13.51 13.33
N GLN A 234 32.82 14.69 13.96
CA GLN A 234 32.23 15.90 13.38
C GLN A 234 32.87 16.34 12.05
N ALA A 235 34.16 16.06 11.86
CA ALA A 235 34.87 16.38 10.62
C ALA A 235 34.59 15.39 9.48
N HIS A 236 33.77 14.36 9.73
CA HIS A 236 33.50 13.26 8.80
C HIS A 236 34.78 12.65 8.22
N GLN A 237 35.83 12.52 9.04
CA GLN A 237 37.11 11.98 8.65
C GLN A 237 37.21 10.48 8.96
N CYS A 238 37.72 9.69 8.02
CA CYS A 238 38.00 8.29 8.24
C CYS A 238 39.32 8.13 9.01
N LEU A 239 39.25 7.59 10.23
CA LEU A 239 40.43 7.31 11.06
C LEU A 239 40.80 5.83 11.12
N TRP A 240 40.21 5.01 10.25
CA TRP A 240 40.50 3.59 10.17
C TRP A 240 41.87 3.35 9.54
N ASN A 241 42.79 2.67 10.24
CA ASN A 241 44.14 2.34 9.75
C ASN A 241 44.87 3.53 9.11
N ALA A 242 44.75 4.72 9.71
CA ALA A 242 45.41 5.93 9.21
C ALA A 242 44.95 6.36 7.80
N CYS A 243 43.68 6.14 7.44
CA CYS A 243 43.13 6.51 6.12
C CYS A 243 43.06 8.04 5.89
N TYR A 244 42.58 8.79 6.88
CA TYR A 244 42.44 10.26 6.93
C TYR A 244 41.61 10.95 5.83
N GLN A 245 40.90 10.20 4.98
CA GLN A 245 39.99 10.79 3.98
C GLN A 245 38.83 11.52 4.66
N THR A 246 38.44 12.68 4.14
CA THR A 246 37.33 13.50 4.63
C THR A 246 36.16 13.47 3.66
N PHE A 247 34.95 13.57 4.20
CA PHE A 247 33.72 13.46 3.44
C PHE A 247 32.77 14.62 3.72
N GLY A 248 31.85 14.89 2.79
CA GLY A 248 30.87 15.96 2.93
C GLY A 248 29.74 15.63 3.91
N SER A 249 29.58 14.35 4.25
CA SER A 249 28.53 13.89 5.15
C SER A 249 28.93 12.63 5.94
N TYR A 250 28.22 12.41 7.04
CA TYR A 250 28.24 11.15 7.79
C TYR A 250 27.97 9.93 6.89
N GLU A 251 27.06 10.06 5.93
CA GLU A 251 26.66 9.00 5.01
C GLU A 251 27.82 8.57 4.11
N GLU A 252 28.48 9.52 3.47
CA GLU A 252 29.63 9.26 2.62
C GLU A 252 30.77 8.58 3.40
N LEU A 253 31.03 9.03 4.64
CA LEU A 253 31.99 8.39 5.51
C LEU A 253 31.58 6.94 5.86
N ALA A 254 30.31 6.71 6.19
CA ALA A 254 29.81 5.38 6.54
C ALA A 254 29.91 4.39 5.38
N TYR A 255 29.60 4.82 4.15
CA TYR A 255 29.81 4.03 2.94
C TYR A 255 31.28 3.78 2.66
N HIS A 256 32.13 4.81 2.78
CA HIS A 256 33.57 4.66 2.60
C HIS A 256 34.15 3.60 3.53
N VAL A 257 33.83 3.64 4.83
CA VAL A 257 34.32 2.67 5.82
C VAL A 257 33.83 1.25 5.50
N SER A 258 32.58 1.12 5.08
CA SER A 258 32.02 -0.18 4.67
C SER A 258 32.68 -0.73 3.40
N ASP A 259 32.92 0.09 2.38
CA ASP A 259 33.36 -0.38 1.07
C ASP A 259 34.87 -0.51 0.96
N LYS A 260 35.61 0.51 1.44
CA LYS A 260 37.08 0.54 1.37
C LYS A 260 37.72 -0.31 2.46
N HIS A 261 37.16 -0.28 3.67
CA HIS A 261 37.72 -1.00 4.81
C HIS A 261 36.99 -2.30 5.13
N ARG A 262 35.88 -2.59 4.43
CA ARG A 262 35.07 -3.80 4.64
C ARG A 262 34.57 -3.92 6.08
N VAL A 263 34.25 -2.78 6.70
CA VAL A 263 33.74 -2.72 8.07
C VAL A 263 32.27 -2.28 8.06
N PRO A 264 31.32 -3.20 8.31
CA PRO A 264 29.91 -2.85 8.42
C PRO A 264 29.64 -1.88 9.57
N ASN A 265 28.66 -1.01 9.37
CA ASN A 265 28.12 -0.10 10.37
C ASN A 265 26.58 -0.05 10.23
N GLU A 266 25.87 0.57 11.18
CA GLU A 266 24.39 0.60 11.13
C GLU A 266 23.81 1.27 9.88
N TRP A 267 24.58 2.11 9.19
CA TRP A 267 24.16 2.71 7.92
C TRP A 267 24.21 1.69 6.77
N THR A 268 25.25 0.86 6.75
CA THR A 268 25.46 -0.14 5.69
C THR A 268 24.91 -1.52 6.05
N ILE A 269 24.45 -1.69 7.29
CA ILE A 269 23.71 -2.88 7.70
C ILE A 269 22.35 -2.93 7.00
N LEU A 270 22.22 -3.91 6.12
CA LEU A 270 20.96 -4.24 5.45
C LEU A 270 20.05 -5.13 6.31
N THR A 271 19.92 -4.85 7.62
CA THR A 271 19.02 -5.63 8.51
C THR A 271 17.56 -5.26 8.34
N LYS A 272 17.28 -4.10 7.74
CA LYS A 272 15.93 -3.65 7.46
C LYS A 272 15.67 -3.75 5.97
N MET A 273 14.71 -4.59 5.64
CA MET A 273 14.29 -4.86 4.27
C MET A 273 12.85 -4.41 4.13
N HIS A 274 12.60 -3.46 3.25
CA HIS A 274 11.28 -2.86 2.99
C HIS A 274 10.86 -3.20 1.57
N TYR A 275 9.64 -3.70 1.41
CA TYR A 275 9.08 -3.98 0.09
C TYR A 275 8.14 -2.84 -0.32
N CYS A 276 8.34 -2.26 -1.49
CA CYS A 276 7.41 -1.30 -2.06
C CYS A 276 6.35 -2.05 -2.90
N PHE A 277 5.09 -2.01 -2.46
CA PHE A 277 4.02 -2.67 -3.19
C PHE A 277 3.74 -2.03 -4.54
N GLU A 278 3.90 -0.72 -4.69
CA GLU A 278 3.64 -0.02 -5.95
C GLU A 278 4.72 -0.34 -6.99
N HIS A 279 5.99 -0.32 -6.58
CA HIS A 279 7.14 -0.50 -7.47
C HIS A 279 7.65 -1.95 -7.58
N ASP A 280 7.11 -2.91 -6.80
CA ASP A 280 7.60 -4.31 -6.73
C ASP A 280 9.11 -4.41 -6.46
N GLY A 281 9.60 -3.59 -5.53
CA GLY A 281 11.02 -3.43 -5.27
C GLY A 281 11.38 -3.55 -3.80
N TRP A 282 12.57 -4.08 -3.53
CA TRP A 282 13.13 -4.18 -2.18
C TRP A 282 14.11 -3.03 -1.91
N CYS A 283 13.82 -2.23 -0.89
CA CYS A 283 14.76 -1.28 -0.30
C CYS A 283 15.49 -1.96 0.85
N ARG A 284 16.83 -1.97 0.80
CA ARG A 284 17.68 -2.81 1.66
C ARG A 284 18.11 -2.11 2.95
N SER A 285 17.66 -0.88 3.20
CA SER A 285 17.87 -0.16 4.45
C SER A 285 16.73 0.83 4.72
N ASN A 286 16.72 1.43 5.91
CA ASN A 286 15.81 2.53 6.21
C ASN A 286 16.06 3.75 5.33
N GLN A 287 17.34 4.05 5.04
CA GLN A 287 17.75 5.19 4.24
C GLN A 287 17.32 5.03 2.78
N GLN A 288 17.55 3.84 2.20
CA GLN A 288 17.06 3.55 0.85
C GLN A 288 15.54 3.63 0.78
N TRP A 289 14.84 3.18 1.82
CA TRP A 289 13.40 3.29 1.90
C TRP A 289 12.93 4.74 2.00
N GLU A 290 13.56 5.55 2.87
CA GLU A 290 13.26 6.96 3.01
C GLU A 290 13.54 7.75 1.72
N GLN A 291 14.68 7.50 1.08
CA GLN A 291 15.02 8.09 -0.20
C GLN A 291 14.02 7.70 -1.28
N HIS A 292 13.62 6.41 -1.32
CA HIS A 292 12.58 5.93 -2.23
C HIS A 292 11.24 6.65 -2.00
N ILE A 293 10.81 6.81 -0.75
CA ILE A 293 9.60 7.59 -0.41
C ILE A 293 9.74 9.03 -0.89
N ARG A 294 10.85 9.70 -0.56
CA ARG A 294 11.09 11.12 -0.89
C ARG A 294 11.07 11.37 -2.40
N LEU A 295 11.61 10.45 -3.18
CA LEU A 295 11.73 10.61 -4.63
C LEU A 295 10.51 10.11 -5.41
N GLN A 296 9.82 9.06 -4.93
CA GLN A 296 8.80 8.36 -5.73
C GLN A 296 7.38 8.49 -5.16
N HIS A 297 7.21 8.63 -3.85
CA HIS A 297 5.88 8.62 -3.22
C HIS A 297 5.42 9.98 -2.69
N LEU A 298 6.32 10.75 -2.10
CA LEU A 298 6.00 12.07 -1.55
C LEU A 298 5.60 13.08 -2.65
N PRO A 299 6.31 13.20 -3.79
CA PRO A 299 5.92 14.13 -4.85
C PRO A 299 4.61 13.73 -5.55
N GLU A 300 4.29 12.43 -5.55
CA GLU A 300 3.06 11.88 -6.12
C GLU A 300 1.99 11.59 -5.03
N LEU A 301 2.07 12.26 -3.87
CA LEU A 301 1.07 12.11 -2.81
C LEU A 301 -0.26 12.71 -3.28
N THR A 302 -1.32 11.90 -3.25
CA THR A 302 -2.68 12.33 -3.58
C THR A 302 -3.59 12.08 -2.37
N ASN A 303 -4.86 12.47 -2.47
CA ASN A 303 -5.85 12.18 -1.43
C ASN A 303 -6.18 10.68 -1.32
N PHE A 304 -5.76 9.81 -2.23
CA PHE A 304 -6.01 8.38 -2.06
C PHE A 304 -5.00 7.75 -1.09
N CYS A 305 -5.52 7.11 -0.03
CA CYS A 305 -4.74 6.40 0.99
C CYS A 305 -5.18 4.93 1.15
N GLY A 306 -6.10 4.49 0.29
CA GLY A 306 -6.72 3.18 0.33
C GLY A 306 -5.84 2.01 -0.11
N LEU A 307 -6.43 0.82 -0.07
CA LEU A 307 -5.78 -0.45 -0.44
C LEU A 307 -6.28 -0.90 -1.81
N ILE A 308 -5.38 -1.14 -2.77
CA ILE A 308 -5.73 -1.72 -4.07
C ILE A 308 -5.20 -3.14 -4.15
N ARG A 309 -6.09 -4.09 -4.41
CA ARG A 309 -5.77 -5.51 -4.60
C ARG A 309 -6.15 -5.95 -6.00
N LEU A 310 -5.33 -6.83 -6.57
CA LEU A 310 -5.63 -7.53 -7.81
C LEU A 310 -5.60 -9.04 -7.52
N GLY A 311 -6.79 -9.63 -7.43
CA GLY A 311 -6.93 -10.98 -6.88
C GLY A 311 -6.37 -11.07 -5.45
N SER A 312 -5.24 -11.75 -5.29
CA SER A 312 -4.63 -11.99 -3.98
C SER A 312 -3.39 -11.16 -3.67
N VAL A 313 -2.87 -10.40 -4.64
CA VAL A 313 -1.73 -9.50 -4.44
C VAL A 313 -2.20 -8.10 -4.06
N VAL A 314 -1.39 -7.42 -3.27
CA VAL A 314 -1.52 -5.99 -2.97
C VAL A 314 -0.75 -5.23 -4.03
N VAL A 315 -1.44 -4.37 -4.77
CA VAL A 315 -0.84 -3.53 -5.81
C VAL A 315 -0.43 -2.18 -5.23
N VAL A 316 -1.29 -1.64 -4.37
CA VAL A 316 -1.06 -0.39 -3.65
C VAL A 316 -1.42 -0.67 -2.20
N ALA A 317 -0.45 -0.51 -1.30
CA ALA A 317 -0.69 -0.62 0.13
C ALA A 317 -1.38 0.63 0.65
N ALA A 318 -2.23 0.46 1.66
CA ALA A 318 -2.86 1.58 2.32
C ALA A 318 -1.87 2.34 3.21
N HIS A 319 -2.16 3.61 3.48
CA HIS A 319 -1.39 4.46 4.38
C HIS A 319 -2.31 5.07 5.43
N CYS A 320 -1.84 5.18 6.67
CA CYS A 320 -2.60 5.78 7.75
C CYS A 320 -2.70 7.31 7.55
N LEU A 321 -3.91 7.86 7.53
CA LEU A 321 -4.13 9.32 7.40
C LEU A 321 -3.44 10.10 8.52
N LEU A 322 -3.48 9.57 9.74
CA LEU A 322 -2.90 10.22 10.92
C LEU A 322 -1.37 10.20 10.88
N CYS A 323 -0.76 9.09 10.46
CA CYS A 323 0.69 9.06 10.26
C CYS A 323 1.14 9.97 9.13
N LEU A 324 0.39 10.05 8.02
CA LEU A 324 0.72 10.97 6.93
C LEU A 324 0.68 12.44 7.38
N GLY A 325 -0.30 12.77 8.23
CA GLY A 325 -0.53 14.08 8.83
C GLY A 325 0.50 14.52 9.86
N ASP A 326 1.13 13.57 10.54
CA ASP A 326 2.21 13.86 11.49
C ASP A 326 3.48 14.29 10.74
N THR A 327 3.66 15.59 10.57
CA THR A 327 4.81 16.17 9.84
C THR A 327 6.12 16.03 10.57
N ASP A 328 6.08 15.83 11.89
CA ASP A 328 7.27 15.71 12.75
C ASP A 328 7.81 14.28 12.76
N ALA A 329 6.98 13.29 12.39
CA ALA A 329 7.41 11.91 12.26
C ALA A 329 8.36 11.69 11.06
N PRO A 330 9.34 10.77 11.18
CA PRO A 330 10.17 10.36 10.05
C PRO A 330 9.34 9.76 8.91
N LEU A 331 9.77 9.96 7.64
CA LEU A 331 9.03 9.51 6.45
C LEU A 331 8.64 8.02 6.48
N GLN A 332 9.51 7.15 7.03
CA GLN A 332 9.24 5.72 7.19
C GLN A 332 8.04 5.38 8.11
N VAL A 333 7.71 6.27 9.06
CA VAL A 333 6.55 6.15 9.95
C VAL A 333 5.33 6.72 9.22
N ARG A 334 5.49 7.90 8.61
CA ARG A 334 4.42 8.57 7.86
C ARG A 334 3.86 7.73 6.71
N PHE A 335 4.75 7.10 5.95
CA PHE A 335 4.45 6.23 4.81
C PHE A 335 4.49 4.74 5.19
N ALA A 336 4.08 4.39 6.41
CA ALA A 336 3.91 2.99 6.78
C ALA A 336 2.88 2.31 5.84
N GLN A 337 3.30 1.22 5.21
CA GLN A 337 2.48 0.46 4.27
C GLN A 337 1.66 -0.60 5.01
N PHE A 338 0.35 -0.58 4.80
CA PHE A 338 -0.58 -1.58 5.32
C PHE A 338 -1.13 -2.43 4.18
N ASP A 339 -0.88 -3.73 4.23
CA ASP A 339 -1.33 -4.71 3.24
C ASP A 339 -2.76 -5.22 3.52
N SER A 340 -3.31 -4.96 4.70
CA SER A 340 -4.65 -5.38 5.10
C SER A 340 -5.45 -4.25 5.75
N ALA A 341 -6.74 -4.22 5.43
CA ALA A 341 -7.69 -3.30 6.04
C ALA A 341 -7.73 -3.46 7.57
N PHE A 342 -7.64 -4.70 8.06
CA PHE A 342 -7.65 -4.97 9.49
C PHE A 342 -6.47 -4.33 10.23
N ASN A 343 -5.24 -4.51 9.74
CA ASN A 343 -4.05 -3.94 10.38
C ASN A 343 -4.06 -2.41 10.33
N LEU A 344 -4.49 -1.83 9.20
CA LEU A 344 -4.66 -0.38 9.05
C LEU A 344 -5.66 0.18 10.06
N HIS A 345 -6.87 -0.38 10.11
CA HIS A 345 -7.91 0.08 11.03
C HIS A 345 -7.52 -0.11 12.49
N LYS A 346 -6.90 -1.25 12.85
CA LYS A 346 -6.37 -1.49 14.19
C LYS A 346 -5.33 -0.45 14.58
N HIS A 347 -4.47 -0.06 13.64
CA HIS A 347 -3.46 0.96 13.85
C HIS A 347 -4.09 2.37 13.99
N MET A 348 -5.01 2.76 13.11
CA MET A 348 -5.70 4.05 13.17
C MET A 348 -6.50 4.22 14.47
N LYS A 349 -7.19 3.16 14.94
CA LYS A 349 -7.91 3.18 16.23
C LYS A 349 -6.99 3.46 17.42
N LYS A 350 -5.72 3.04 17.37
CA LYS A 350 -4.76 3.38 18.43
C LYS A 350 -4.46 4.87 18.47
N HIS A 351 -4.34 5.52 17.30
CA HIS A 351 -4.17 6.97 17.26
C HIS A 351 -5.42 7.69 17.78
N LEU A 352 -6.61 7.30 17.32
CA LEU A 352 -7.87 7.94 17.76
C LEU A 352 -8.13 7.79 19.26
N ALA A 353 -7.64 6.72 19.88
CA ALA A 353 -7.72 6.53 21.34
C ALA A 353 -6.74 7.40 22.14
N GLN A 354 -5.69 7.93 21.49
CA GLN A 354 -4.62 8.70 22.14
C GLN A 354 -4.71 10.20 21.85
N LEU A 355 -5.38 10.56 20.75
CA LEU A 355 -5.52 11.94 20.30
C LEU A 355 -6.85 12.55 20.78
N PRO A 356 -6.91 13.89 20.93
CA PRO A 356 -8.17 14.57 21.08
C PRO A 356 -9.08 14.33 19.86
N PRO A 357 -10.40 14.55 19.99
CA PRO A 357 -11.32 14.50 18.86
C PRO A 357 -10.83 15.37 17.70
N LEU A 358 -10.83 14.79 16.49
CA LEU A 358 -10.37 15.46 15.29
C LEU A 358 -11.47 16.38 14.76
N SER A 359 -11.17 17.67 14.60
CA SER A 359 -12.04 18.65 13.96
C SER A 359 -11.81 18.77 12.45
N GLU A 360 -10.68 18.25 11.96
CA GLU A 360 -10.27 18.32 10.56
C GLU A 360 -9.63 17.00 10.12
N CYS A 361 -9.69 16.72 8.82
CA CYS A 361 -9.01 15.57 8.25
C CYS A 361 -7.50 15.71 8.43
N PRO A 362 -6.80 14.70 9.01
CA PRO A 362 -5.36 14.79 9.25
C PRO A 362 -4.52 14.63 7.98
N HIS A 363 -5.12 14.34 6.82
CA HIS A 363 -4.36 14.16 5.58
C HIS A 363 -3.77 15.51 5.10
N PRO A 364 -2.47 15.61 4.77
CA PRO A 364 -1.82 16.89 4.45
C PRO A 364 -2.41 17.67 3.26
N HIS A 365 -3.15 17.01 2.37
CA HIS A 365 -3.79 17.61 1.20
C HIS A 365 -5.32 17.64 1.28
N CYS A 366 -5.88 17.36 2.46
CA CYS A 366 -7.32 17.42 2.72
C CYS A 366 -7.61 18.49 3.78
N GLN A 367 -8.62 19.32 3.53
CA GLN A 367 -9.05 20.39 4.44
C GLN A 367 -10.51 20.19 4.89
N SER A 368 -11.03 18.97 4.79
CA SER A 368 -12.39 18.69 5.22
C SER A 368 -12.49 18.76 6.74
N SER A 369 -13.45 19.55 7.22
CA SER A 369 -13.86 19.55 8.62
C SER A 369 -14.58 18.24 8.96
N LEU A 370 -14.46 17.83 10.21
CA LEU A 370 -15.04 16.61 10.76
C LEU A 370 -15.69 16.94 12.10
N ASP A 371 -16.97 16.59 12.26
CA ASP A 371 -17.75 16.88 13.45
C ASP A 371 -17.80 15.70 14.43
N SER A 372 -17.35 14.51 13.99
CA SER A 372 -17.36 13.30 14.82
C SER A 372 -16.40 12.21 14.32
N GLU A 373 -16.12 11.21 15.16
CA GLU A 373 -15.37 10.01 14.74
C GLU A 373 -16.12 9.22 13.66
N ALA A 374 -17.45 9.15 13.73
CA ALA A 374 -18.25 8.48 12.70
C ALA A 374 -18.09 9.17 11.34
N GLU A 375 -18.05 10.50 11.34
CA GLU A 375 -17.77 11.28 10.14
C GLU A 375 -16.35 11.06 9.64
N PHE A 376 -15.35 11.03 10.53
CA PHE A 376 -13.97 10.69 10.18
C PHE A 376 -13.89 9.37 9.41
N TRP A 377 -14.51 8.30 9.91
CA TRP A 377 -14.49 6.99 9.23
C TRP A 377 -15.20 7.04 7.88
N SER A 378 -16.35 7.72 7.80
CA SER A 378 -17.05 7.88 6.52
C SER A 378 -16.25 8.68 5.49
N HIS A 379 -15.61 9.76 5.93
CA HIS A 379 -14.76 10.61 5.11
C HIS A 379 -13.52 9.83 4.63
N ALA A 380 -12.90 9.04 5.51
CA ALA A 380 -11.77 8.20 5.17
C ALA A 380 -12.13 7.17 4.08
N GLU A 381 -13.32 6.58 4.15
CA GLU A 381 -13.81 5.65 3.11
C GLU A 381 -14.12 6.36 1.79
N ASP A 382 -14.86 7.47 1.83
CA ASP A 382 -15.41 8.11 0.63
C ASP A 382 -14.41 9.03 -0.09
N VAL A 383 -13.54 9.74 0.65
CA VAL A 383 -12.57 10.68 0.09
C VAL A 383 -11.20 10.01 -0.08
N HIS A 384 -10.77 9.24 0.91
CA HIS A 384 -9.44 8.63 0.90
C HIS A 384 -9.40 7.19 0.38
N GLY A 385 -10.56 6.63 0.03
CA GLY A 385 -10.67 5.29 -0.54
C GLY A 385 -10.30 4.18 0.44
N MET A 386 -10.38 4.45 1.74
CA MET A 386 -10.09 3.45 2.76
C MET A 386 -11.05 2.28 2.63
N PRO A 387 -10.55 1.02 2.68
CA PRO A 387 -11.42 -0.13 2.67
C PRO A 387 -12.31 -0.09 3.93
N PRO A 388 -13.63 -0.33 3.81
CA PRO A 388 -14.50 -0.35 4.97
C PRO A 388 -14.08 -1.45 5.93
N PHE A 389 -14.32 -1.23 7.22
CA PHE A 389 -14.20 -2.33 8.17
C PHE A 389 -15.28 -3.34 7.84
N GLY A 390 -14.90 -4.55 7.42
CA GLY A 390 -15.89 -5.56 7.06
C GLY A 390 -16.87 -5.79 8.22
N PRO A 391 -18.16 -6.03 7.95
CA PRO A 391 -19.00 -6.70 8.94
C PRO A 391 -18.25 -7.95 9.37
N ARG A 392 -18.23 -8.28 10.68
CA ARG A 392 -17.89 -9.64 11.12
C ARG A 392 -18.65 -10.55 10.16
N ARG A 393 -17.95 -11.45 9.45
CA ARG A 393 -18.66 -12.59 8.88
C ARG A 393 -19.25 -13.28 10.12
N ALA A 394 -20.49 -12.95 10.45
CA ALA A 394 -21.34 -13.87 11.14
C ALA A 394 -21.27 -15.10 10.25
N THR A 395 -20.47 -16.05 10.71
CA THR A 395 -20.42 -17.40 10.18
C THR A 395 -21.85 -17.74 9.79
N GLY A 396 -22.08 -17.94 8.49
CA GLY A 396 -23.40 -18.26 7.97
C GLY A 396 -24.00 -19.30 8.89
N LYS A 397 -25.20 -19.00 9.42
CA LYS A 397 -25.99 -19.97 10.14
C LYS A 397 -25.93 -21.27 9.34
N ARG A 398 -25.31 -22.30 9.91
CA ARG A 398 -25.46 -23.65 9.36
C ARG A 398 -26.96 -23.86 9.24
N LYS A 399 -27.43 -24.30 8.07
CA LYS A 399 -28.75 -24.92 7.97
C LYS A 399 -28.78 -25.98 9.08
N MET A 400 -29.73 -25.87 10.00
CA MET A 400 -30.09 -27.00 10.83
C MET A 400 -30.55 -28.12 9.89
N PRO A 401 -30.03 -29.34 10.02
CA PRO A 401 -30.75 -30.52 9.55
C PRO A 401 -31.83 -30.79 10.60
N GLU A 402 -33.09 -30.56 10.24
CA GLU A 402 -34.19 -31.29 10.86
C GLU A 402 -34.27 -32.64 10.14
N ASP A 403 -33.86 -33.67 10.88
CA ASP A 403 -34.33 -35.05 10.95
C ASP A 403 -34.88 -35.73 9.69
N LEU A 404 -34.29 -36.87 9.34
CA LEU A 404 -34.87 -38.19 9.61
C LEU A 404 -33.86 -39.30 9.22
N ASP A 405 -33.37 -39.97 10.26
CA ASP A 405 -33.10 -41.40 10.45
C ASP A 405 -32.85 -42.30 9.20
N ASP A 406 -31.69 -42.94 9.14
CA ASP A 406 -31.57 -44.38 9.49
C ASP A 406 -30.18 -44.99 9.22
N MET A 407 -29.79 -45.87 10.15
CA MET A 407 -28.80 -46.96 10.12
C MET A 407 -27.32 -46.72 10.44
N GLU A 408 -27.02 -47.17 11.66
CA GLU A 408 -25.79 -47.72 12.25
C GLU A 408 -24.84 -48.45 11.28
N ASP A 409 -23.53 -48.25 11.42
CA ASP A 409 -22.64 -49.11 12.22
C ASP A 409 -21.15 -48.90 11.83
N SER A 410 -20.27 -49.30 12.75
CA SER A 410 -18.83 -49.52 12.65
C SER A 410 -17.92 -48.39 13.13
N THR A 411 -17.71 -48.47 14.44
CA THR A 411 -16.56 -48.01 15.22
C THR A 411 -15.21 -48.36 14.58
N SER A 412 -14.25 -47.44 14.66
CA SER A 412 -12.88 -47.76 15.10
C SER A 412 -12.11 -46.48 15.42
N ASP A 413 -11.57 -46.48 16.63
CA ASP A 413 -10.66 -45.50 17.22
C ASP A 413 -9.41 -45.26 16.37
N MET A 414 -8.96 -44.01 16.30
CA MET A 414 -7.54 -43.68 16.48
C MET A 414 -7.43 -42.22 16.99
N ASN A 415 -7.37 -42.14 18.32
CA ASN A 415 -6.86 -41.01 19.08
C ASN A 415 -5.36 -40.83 18.79
N SER A 416 -4.93 -39.67 18.28
CA SER A 416 -3.52 -39.27 18.33
C SER A 416 -3.43 -37.77 18.61
N GLY A 417 -3.00 -37.48 19.84
CA GLY A 417 -2.88 -36.15 20.41
C GLY A 417 -1.86 -35.28 19.69
N LEU A 418 -2.23 -34.01 19.53
CA LEU A 418 -1.28 -32.92 19.43
C LEU A 418 -0.57 -32.81 20.78
N GLN A 419 0.75 -32.98 20.76
CA GLN A 419 1.62 -32.67 21.88
C GLN A 419 2.42 -31.42 21.50
N ASP A 420 2.22 -30.39 22.31
CA ASP A 420 2.93 -29.11 22.27
C ASP A 420 4.44 -29.33 22.40
N CYS A 421 5.22 -28.59 21.62
CA CYS A 421 6.66 -28.46 21.79
C CYS A 421 6.99 -26.96 21.90
N ASP A 422 6.65 -26.39 23.06
CA ASP A 422 7.31 -25.21 23.60
C ASP A 422 8.32 -25.67 24.64
N ASN A 423 9.62 -25.49 24.37
CA ASN A 423 10.52 -24.93 25.36
C ASN A 423 11.88 -24.53 24.74
N GLU A 424 12.19 -23.26 24.99
CA GLU A 424 13.45 -22.71 25.47
C GLU A 424 14.76 -22.97 24.70
N LEU A 425 15.38 -21.87 24.28
CA LEU A 425 16.82 -21.64 24.45
C LEU A 425 17.03 -20.15 24.75
N GLN A 426 16.98 -19.82 26.05
CA GLN A 426 17.79 -18.77 26.63
C GLN A 426 19.15 -19.37 26.95
N GLY A 427 20.20 -18.71 26.47
CA GLY A 427 21.62 -19.02 26.66
C GLY A 427 22.45 -17.99 25.94
#